data_AF-A0A2U1MJX8-F1
#
_entry.id   AF-A0A2U1MJX8-F1
#
_cell.length_a   1.000
_cell.length_b   1.000
_cell.length_c   1.000
_cell.angle_alpha   90.00
_cell.angle_beta   90.00
_cell.angle_gamma   90.00
#
_symmetry.space_group_name_H-M   'P 1'
#
loop_
_entity.id
_entity.type
_entity.pdbx_description
1 polymer ?
#
loop_
_entity_poly.entity_id
_entity_poly.type
_entity_poly.pdbx_seq_one_letter_code
_entity_poly.pdbx_strand_id
1 'polypeptide(L)'
;MASTLGFAISAADPSFENSILSVVTSVCSKKAKKFRDAGFCLTVTHDKIIDCVTSCVLLARLSDILKWQKDLGHVYSNSLSPGIPWIVKVSVFTSIKELCPKINEGLKDSDQSAQHADISSLVIELFNSLSPKVIDCISIVKIAQLCRSFSCSDQTCIYSVYVQVAASECLQELTKLYSDLPEVPISKVPFKSELLHKWEIENNEQANSLMKNCIDMIATVEQKSL
;
A
#
# COMPACT_ATOMS: atom_id res chain seq x y z
N MET A 1 2.88 26.21 -21.90
CA MET A 1 2.02 25.46 -20.97
C MET A 1 2.91 24.59 -20.08
N ALA A 2 3.62 25.21 -19.15
CA ALA A 2 4.49 24.54 -18.19
C ALA A 2 4.12 25.04 -16.79
N SER A 3 3.01 24.54 -16.24
CA SER A 3 2.52 24.98 -14.93
C SER A 3 1.45 24.03 -14.40
N THR A 4 1.81 22.78 -14.07
CA THR A 4 1.04 21.96 -13.11
C THR A 4 1.79 20.80 -12.46
N LEU A 5 3.09 20.60 -12.71
CA LEU A 5 3.85 19.48 -12.11
C LEU A 5 4.57 19.82 -10.79
N GLY A 6 4.66 21.11 -10.43
CA GLY A 6 5.37 21.55 -9.21
C GLY A 6 4.52 21.63 -7.95
N PHE A 7 3.19 21.56 -8.05
CA PHE A 7 2.30 21.79 -6.90
C PHE A 7 2.08 20.58 -6.00
N ALA A 8 2.37 19.36 -6.46
CA ALA A 8 2.09 18.15 -5.67
C ALA A 8 3.19 17.79 -4.67
N ILE A 9 4.42 18.24 -4.89
CA ILE A 9 5.56 17.94 -4.01
C ILE A 9 5.95 19.17 -3.17
N SER A 10 5.81 20.39 -3.70
CA SER A 10 6.05 21.62 -2.90
C SER A 10 4.99 21.86 -1.82
N ALA A 11 3.88 21.12 -1.83
CA ALA A 11 2.88 21.07 -0.77
C ALA A 11 2.97 19.77 0.06
N ALA A 12 4.03 18.97 -0.12
CA ALA A 12 4.25 17.79 0.68
C ALA A 12 4.51 18.21 2.13
N ASP A 13 3.79 17.57 3.04
CA ASP A 13 4.02 17.67 4.46
C ASP A 13 5.51 17.35 4.74
N PRO A 14 6.27 18.24 5.45
CA PRO A 14 7.64 17.96 5.85
C PRO A 14 7.83 16.59 6.52
N SER A 15 6.78 16.06 7.14
CA SER A 15 6.78 14.71 7.72
C SER A 15 6.96 13.59 6.66
N PHE A 16 6.45 13.78 5.44
CA PHE A 16 6.55 12.80 4.35
C PHE A 16 7.97 12.69 3.83
N GLU A 17 8.62 13.84 3.59
CA GLU A 17 10.01 13.88 3.17
C GLU A 17 10.94 13.28 4.23
N ASN A 18 10.70 13.61 5.50
CA ASN A 18 11.45 13.04 6.62
C ASN A 18 11.28 11.51 6.71
N SER A 19 10.07 10.99 6.45
CA SER A 19 9.79 9.55 6.44
C SER A 19 10.57 8.84 5.31
N ILE A 20 10.57 9.42 4.09
CA ILE A 20 11.36 8.88 2.97
C ILE A 20 12.85 8.87 3.31
N LEU A 21 13.36 9.99 3.85
CA LEU A 21 14.77 10.10 4.22
C LEU A 21 15.13 9.09 5.30
N SER A 22 14.31 8.91 6.33
CA SER A 22 14.52 7.92 7.39
C SER A 22 14.69 6.51 6.81
N VAL A 23 13.77 6.06 5.95
CA VAL A 23 13.80 4.73 5.32
C VAL A 23 15.00 4.56 4.38
N VAL A 24 15.32 5.58 3.58
CA VAL A 24 16.40 5.45 2.59
C VAL A 24 17.79 5.54 3.24
N THR A 25 17.94 6.39 4.26
CA THR A 25 19.23 6.65 4.91
C THR A 25 19.70 5.53 5.81
N SER A 26 18.77 4.81 6.41
CA SER A 26 19.04 3.66 7.28
C SER A 26 19.62 2.46 6.51
N VAL A 27 19.22 2.25 5.24
CA VAL A 27 19.71 1.13 4.42
C VAL A 27 20.88 1.52 3.52
N CYS A 28 20.89 2.74 2.99
CA CYS A 28 21.84 3.12 1.95
C CYS A 28 22.38 4.54 2.12
N SER A 29 23.56 4.67 2.71
CA SER A 29 24.25 5.96 2.87
C SER A 29 24.59 6.62 1.52
N LYS A 30 24.83 5.82 0.47
CA LYS A 30 25.12 6.31 -0.90
C LYS A 30 23.88 6.89 -1.59
N LYS A 31 22.73 6.21 -1.52
CA LYS A 31 21.46 6.75 -2.04
C LYS A 31 21.02 7.96 -1.22
N ALA A 32 21.12 7.89 0.11
CA ALA A 32 20.86 9.03 0.99
C ALA A 32 21.64 10.30 0.64
N LYS A 33 22.94 10.15 0.31
CA LYS A 33 23.74 11.27 -0.19
C LYS A 33 23.16 11.83 -1.49
N LYS A 34 22.76 10.98 -2.45
CA LYS A 34 22.06 11.45 -3.66
C LYS A 34 20.72 12.14 -3.35
N PHE A 35 19.92 11.64 -2.41
CA PHE A 35 18.65 12.26 -2.02
C PHE A 35 18.84 13.63 -1.34
N ARG A 36 19.85 13.75 -0.47
CA ARG A 36 20.21 15.01 0.20
C ARG A 36 20.85 16.01 -0.75
N ASP A 37 21.82 15.59 -1.55
CA ASP A 37 22.54 16.43 -2.51
C ASP A 37 21.61 16.87 -3.65
N ALA A 38 20.59 16.06 -3.97
CA ALA A 38 19.53 16.45 -4.89
C ALA A 38 18.55 17.46 -4.27
N GLY A 39 18.45 17.59 -2.94
CA GLY A 39 17.42 18.44 -2.30
C GLY A 39 16.03 18.21 -2.91
N PHE A 40 15.53 16.97 -2.85
CA PHE A 40 14.30 16.55 -3.53
C PHE A 40 14.18 17.16 -4.95
N CYS A 41 15.29 17.12 -5.71
CA CYS A 41 15.37 17.82 -6.99
C CYS A 41 14.18 17.43 -7.85
N LEU A 42 13.61 18.42 -8.54
CA LEU A 42 12.47 18.35 -9.48
C LEU A 42 12.61 17.29 -10.60
N THR A 43 13.68 16.50 -10.59
CA THR A 43 14.02 15.48 -11.58
C THR A 43 13.65 14.05 -11.19
N VAL A 44 13.44 13.75 -9.90
CA VAL A 44 13.07 12.37 -9.48
C VAL A 44 11.56 12.26 -9.39
N THR A 45 10.98 11.40 -10.23
CA THR A 45 9.54 11.14 -10.21
C THR A 45 9.15 10.32 -8.99
N HIS A 46 7.96 10.57 -8.43
CA HIS A 46 7.50 9.96 -7.19
C HIS A 46 7.48 8.41 -7.25
N ASP A 47 7.15 7.81 -8.40
CA ASP A 47 7.22 6.36 -8.61
C ASP A 47 8.64 5.82 -8.40
N LYS A 48 9.67 6.54 -8.86
CA LYS A 48 11.08 6.12 -8.66
C LYS A 48 11.53 6.23 -7.21
N ILE A 49 10.91 7.12 -6.44
CA ILE A 49 11.13 7.21 -4.99
C ILE A 49 10.54 5.95 -4.33
N ILE A 50 9.33 5.56 -4.71
CA ILE A 50 8.71 4.32 -4.21
C ILE A 50 9.53 3.10 -4.62
N ASP A 51 9.95 2.98 -5.88
CA ASP A 51 10.83 1.88 -6.32
C ASP A 51 12.12 1.80 -5.48
N CYS A 52 12.64 2.95 -5.04
CA CYS A 52 13.78 3.02 -4.13
C CYS A 52 13.44 2.55 -2.71
N VAL A 53 12.28 2.95 -2.18
CA VAL A 53 11.76 2.47 -0.89
C VAL A 53 11.55 0.96 -0.93
N THR A 54 10.95 0.44 -2.00
CA THR A 54 10.79 -1.00 -2.26
C THR A 54 12.14 -1.73 -2.17
N SER A 55 13.15 -1.21 -2.88
CA SER A 55 14.51 -1.77 -2.83
C SER A 55 15.09 -1.77 -1.41
N CYS A 56 14.81 -0.72 -0.62
CA CYS A 56 15.24 -0.64 0.77
C CYS A 56 14.54 -1.70 1.65
N VAL A 57 13.22 -1.87 1.49
CA VAL A 57 12.44 -2.91 2.18
C VAL A 57 12.97 -4.31 1.87
N LEU A 58 13.23 -4.60 0.59
CA LEU A 58 13.75 -5.91 0.18
C LEU A 58 15.11 -6.21 0.82
N LEU A 59 16.00 -5.22 0.91
CA LEU A 59 17.36 -5.38 1.47
C LEU A 59 17.41 -5.31 3.01
N ALA A 60 16.41 -4.71 3.65
CA ALA A 60 16.39 -4.52 5.09
C ALA A 60 16.25 -5.85 5.86
N ARG A 61 16.74 -5.87 7.10
CA ARG A 61 16.34 -6.92 8.06
C ARG A 61 14.97 -6.58 8.63
N LEU A 62 14.24 -7.59 9.08
CA LEU A 62 12.91 -7.39 9.66
C LEU A 62 12.94 -6.44 10.87
N SER A 63 13.99 -6.52 11.70
CA SER A 63 14.18 -5.61 12.84
C SER A 63 14.39 -4.15 12.43
N ASP A 64 14.91 -3.89 11.22
CA ASP A 64 15.02 -2.54 10.68
C ASP A 64 13.66 -2.05 10.16
N ILE A 65 12.88 -2.93 9.52
CA ILE A 65 11.51 -2.64 9.08
C ILE A 65 10.59 -2.30 10.25
N LEU A 66 10.69 -3.04 11.37
CA LEU A 66 9.93 -2.74 12.60
C LEU A 66 10.21 -1.33 13.12
N LYS A 67 11.46 -0.85 13.01
CA LYS A 67 11.81 0.54 13.39
C LYS A 67 11.21 1.56 12.45
N TRP A 68 11.05 1.24 11.16
CA TRP A 68 10.45 2.13 10.17
C TRP A 68 8.93 2.01 10.06
N GLN A 69 8.27 1.23 10.91
CA GLN A 69 6.82 0.99 10.86
C GLN A 69 6.01 2.26 10.57
N LYS A 70 6.23 3.31 11.36
CA LYS A 70 5.54 4.60 11.20
C LYS A 70 5.92 5.32 9.92
N ASP A 71 7.21 5.33 9.57
CA ASP A 71 7.71 6.01 8.38
C ASP A 71 7.20 5.33 7.10
N LEU A 72 7.21 3.99 7.05
CA LEU A 72 6.66 3.21 5.94
C LEU A 72 5.16 3.40 5.81
N GLY A 73 4.42 3.33 6.93
CA GLY A 73 2.98 3.60 6.96
C GLY A 73 2.67 4.99 6.42
N HIS A 74 3.45 6.00 6.83
CA HIS A 74 3.31 7.37 6.36
C HIS A 74 3.63 7.52 4.86
N VAL A 75 4.73 6.91 4.39
CA VAL A 75 5.12 6.92 2.98
C VAL A 75 4.02 6.31 2.11
N TYR A 76 3.52 5.12 2.46
CA TYR A 76 2.49 4.45 1.68
C TYR A 76 1.15 5.19 1.73
N SER A 77 0.72 5.65 2.91
CA SER A 77 -0.56 6.37 3.07
C SER A 77 -0.62 7.65 2.24
N ASN A 78 0.45 8.47 2.27
CA ASN A 78 0.53 9.67 1.45
C ASN A 78 0.56 9.34 -0.05
N SER A 79 1.32 8.32 -0.43
CA SER A 79 1.44 7.90 -1.83
C SER A 79 0.16 7.27 -2.39
N LEU A 80 -0.75 6.81 -1.52
CA LEU A 80 -2.07 6.30 -1.91
C LEU A 80 -3.17 7.37 -1.88
N SER A 81 -2.86 8.60 -1.46
CA SER A 81 -3.85 9.67 -1.32
C SER A 81 -4.56 10.03 -2.64
N PRO A 82 -5.78 10.62 -2.59
CA PRO A 82 -6.44 11.15 -3.77
C PRO A 82 -5.55 12.18 -4.48
N GLY A 83 -5.56 12.20 -5.80
CA GLY A 83 -4.75 13.13 -6.60
C GLY A 83 -3.32 12.66 -6.90
N ILE A 84 -2.81 11.63 -6.22
CA ILE A 84 -1.53 11.01 -6.58
C ILE A 84 -1.68 10.19 -7.89
N PRO A 85 -0.75 10.31 -8.85
CA PRO A 85 -0.82 9.58 -10.12
C PRO A 85 -0.90 8.06 -9.92
N TRP A 86 -1.68 7.39 -10.77
CA TRP A 86 -1.91 5.95 -10.69
C TRP A 86 -0.62 5.12 -10.77
N ILE A 87 0.38 5.58 -11.53
CA ILE A 87 1.67 4.89 -11.65
C ILE A 87 2.39 4.78 -10.31
N VAL A 88 2.32 5.84 -9.49
CA VAL A 88 2.87 5.84 -8.13
C VAL A 88 2.11 4.85 -7.26
N LYS A 89 0.77 4.85 -7.33
CA LYS A 89 -0.08 3.92 -6.58
C LYS A 89 0.23 2.46 -6.91
N VAL A 90 0.46 2.15 -8.20
CA VAL A 90 0.89 0.82 -8.64
C VAL A 90 2.26 0.46 -8.05
N SER A 91 3.25 1.37 -8.06
CA SER A 91 4.54 1.12 -7.38
C SER A 91 4.36 0.86 -5.88
N VAL A 92 3.44 1.56 -5.21
CA VAL A 92 3.13 1.33 -3.79
C VAL A 92 2.50 -0.04 -3.58
N PHE A 93 1.53 -0.42 -4.42
CA PHE A 93 0.92 -1.76 -4.37
C PHE A 93 1.96 -2.86 -4.52
N THR A 94 2.89 -2.72 -5.46
CA THR A 94 4.01 -3.65 -5.62
C THR A 94 4.89 -3.68 -4.37
N SER A 95 5.26 -2.52 -3.82
CA SER A 95 6.07 -2.44 -2.58
C SER A 95 5.41 -3.14 -1.40
N ILE A 96 4.09 -2.97 -1.22
CA ILE A 96 3.33 -3.63 -0.16
C ILE A 96 3.29 -5.15 -0.41
N LYS A 97 3.02 -5.58 -1.64
CA LYS A 97 3.00 -7.01 -2.01
C LYS A 97 4.34 -7.69 -1.78
N GLU A 98 5.46 -6.98 -1.91
CA GLU A 98 6.80 -7.50 -1.61
C GLU A 98 7.14 -7.46 -0.11
N LEU A 99 6.59 -6.50 0.62
CA LEU A 99 6.74 -6.41 2.07
C LEU A 99 6.02 -7.56 2.80
N CYS A 100 4.81 -7.93 2.36
CA CYS A 100 3.98 -8.91 3.06
C CYS A 100 4.65 -10.29 3.25
N PRO A 101 5.21 -10.95 2.21
CA PRO A 101 5.89 -12.23 2.38
C PRO A 101 7.06 -12.16 3.35
N LYS A 102 7.84 -11.07 3.31
CA LYS A 102 8.99 -10.86 4.19
C LYS A 102 8.59 -10.73 5.66
N ILE A 103 7.44 -10.09 5.94
CA ILE A 103 6.86 -10.04 7.29
C ILE A 103 6.35 -11.43 7.69
N ASN A 104 5.68 -12.15 6.78
CA ASN A 104 5.13 -13.49 7.06
C ASN A 104 6.22 -14.54 7.37
N GLU A 105 7.35 -14.50 6.66
CA GLU A 105 8.54 -15.31 6.98
C GLU A 105 9.00 -15.04 8.42
N GLY A 106 9.05 -13.76 8.81
CA GLY A 106 9.36 -13.35 10.17
C GLY A 106 8.41 -13.88 11.25
N LEU A 107 7.11 -13.98 10.95
CA LEU A 107 6.11 -14.57 11.85
C LEU A 107 6.36 -16.08 12.07
N LYS A 108 6.79 -16.79 11.02
CA LYS A 108 7.02 -18.24 11.06
C LYS A 108 8.35 -18.61 11.71
N ASP A 109 9.36 -17.74 11.60
CA ASP A 109 10.72 -18.01 12.06
C ASP A 109 10.98 -17.58 13.51
N SER A 110 10.07 -16.82 14.16
CA SER A 110 10.37 -16.26 15.48
C SER A 110 10.06 -17.24 16.63
N ASP A 111 11.09 -17.92 17.14
CA ASP A 111 11.06 -18.64 18.43
C ASP A 111 10.97 -17.70 19.66
N GLN A 112 11.03 -16.37 19.45
CA GLN A 112 11.01 -15.35 20.51
C GLN A 112 9.66 -14.61 20.56
N SER A 113 8.93 -14.81 21.66
CA SER A 113 7.58 -14.25 21.87
C SER A 113 7.49 -12.73 21.78
N ALA A 114 8.53 -11.99 22.19
CA ALA A 114 8.53 -10.53 22.17
C ALA A 114 8.59 -9.95 20.74
N GLN A 115 9.42 -10.55 19.87
CA GLN A 115 9.52 -10.12 18.47
C GLN A 115 8.24 -10.45 17.71
N HIS A 116 7.59 -11.56 18.03
CA HIS A 116 6.31 -11.95 17.44
C HIS A 116 5.19 -10.94 17.75
N ALA A 117 5.19 -10.32 18.95
CA ALA A 117 4.25 -9.26 19.31
C ALA A 117 4.47 -7.98 18.48
N ASP A 118 5.72 -7.57 18.29
CA ASP A 118 6.08 -6.41 17.47
C ASP A 118 5.70 -6.63 15.99
N ILE A 119 5.96 -7.83 15.45
CA ILE A 119 5.58 -8.19 14.08
C ILE A 119 4.05 -8.20 13.94
N SER A 120 3.33 -8.78 14.91
CA SER A 120 1.86 -8.77 14.92
C SER A 120 1.31 -7.35 14.96
N SER A 121 1.90 -6.47 15.77
CA SER A 121 1.53 -5.04 15.83
C SER A 121 1.74 -4.35 14.48
N LEU A 122 2.87 -4.60 13.82
CA LEU A 122 3.15 -4.09 12.48
C LEU A 122 2.10 -4.57 11.46
N VAL A 123 1.75 -5.86 11.45
CA VAL A 123 0.74 -6.41 10.55
C VAL A 123 -0.62 -5.74 10.76
N ILE A 124 -1.05 -5.60 12.02
CA ILE A 124 -2.32 -4.96 12.38
C ILE A 124 -2.34 -3.50 11.94
N GLU A 125 -1.25 -2.75 12.17
CA GLU A 125 -1.16 -1.34 11.78
C GLU A 125 -1.18 -1.20 10.25
N LEU A 126 -0.38 -1.97 9.51
CA LEU A 126 -0.36 -1.94 8.05
C LEU A 126 -1.73 -2.30 7.48
N PHE A 127 -2.36 -3.36 7.97
CA PHE A 127 -3.67 -3.82 7.51
C PHE A 127 -4.74 -2.75 7.73
N ASN A 128 -4.84 -2.21 8.96
CA ASN A 128 -5.88 -1.24 9.29
C ASN A 128 -5.67 0.14 8.66
N SER A 129 -4.41 0.56 8.47
CA SER A 129 -4.11 1.89 7.91
C SER A 129 -4.14 1.92 6.38
N LEU A 130 -3.63 0.87 5.72
CA LEU A 130 -3.46 0.86 4.27
C LEU A 130 -4.67 0.30 3.53
N SER A 131 -5.38 -0.69 4.09
CA SER A 131 -6.52 -1.31 3.41
C SER A 131 -7.61 -0.32 3.02
N PRO A 132 -8.04 0.63 3.87
CA PRO A 132 -9.01 1.66 3.46
C PRO A 132 -8.50 2.51 2.27
N LYS A 133 -7.21 2.88 2.27
CA LYS A 133 -6.61 3.65 1.17
C LYS A 133 -6.53 2.84 -0.13
N VAL A 134 -6.27 1.54 -0.03
CA VAL A 134 -6.29 0.63 -1.18
C VAL A 134 -7.73 0.51 -1.72
N ILE A 135 -8.73 0.35 -0.84
CA ILE A 135 -10.16 0.29 -1.21
C ILE A 135 -10.60 1.59 -1.91
N ASP A 136 -10.17 2.75 -1.43
CA ASP A 136 -10.41 4.04 -2.09
C ASP A 136 -9.87 4.04 -3.53
N CYS A 137 -8.69 3.44 -3.75
CA CYS A 137 -8.09 3.35 -5.08
C CYS A 137 -8.89 2.44 -6.03
N ILE A 138 -9.55 1.40 -5.53
CA ILE A 138 -10.48 0.58 -6.33
C ILE A 138 -11.71 1.41 -6.73
N SER A 139 -12.14 2.36 -5.88
CA SER A 139 -13.34 3.19 -6.07
C SER A 139 -13.17 4.33 -7.07
N ILE A 140 -12.00 4.96 -7.12
CA ILE A 140 -11.71 6.13 -7.99
C ILE A 140 -11.85 5.83 -9.49
N VAL A 141 -11.71 4.57 -9.92
CA VAL A 141 -11.75 4.18 -11.34
C VAL A 141 -13.16 4.25 -11.97
N LYS A 142 -14.23 4.32 -11.17
CA LYS A 142 -15.60 4.41 -11.71
C LYS A 142 -15.93 5.74 -12.38
N ILE A 143 -15.32 6.84 -11.97
CA ILE A 143 -15.57 8.15 -12.60
C ILE A 143 -15.01 8.17 -14.04
N ALA A 144 -13.92 7.44 -14.30
CA ALA A 144 -13.39 7.28 -15.65
C ALA A 144 -14.27 6.34 -16.52
N GLN A 145 -14.97 5.37 -15.93
CA GLN A 145 -15.88 4.47 -16.66
C GLN A 145 -17.20 5.14 -17.09
N LEU A 146 -17.66 6.18 -16.40
CA LEU A 146 -18.80 7.01 -16.82
C LEU A 146 -18.51 7.83 -18.09
N CYS A 147 -17.23 7.96 -18.49
CA CYS A 147 -16.85 8.49 -19.81
C CYS A 147 -16.96 7.47 -20.95
N ARG A 148 -17.38 6.20 -20.71
CA ARG A 148 -17.61 5.21 -21.79
C ARG A 148 -18.73 5.61 -22.76
N SER A 149 -19.58 6.57 -22.41
CA SER A 149 -20.60 7.14 -23.29
C SER A 149 -20.02 8.02 -24.40
N PHE A 150 -18.75 8.41 -24.28
CA PHE A 150 -18.01 9.08 -25.34
C PHE A 150 -16.93 8.13 -25.86
N SER A 151 -16.94 7.89 -27.17
CA SER A 151 -16.01 7.09 -27.96
C SER A 151 -14.52 7.34 -27.63
N CYS A 152 -14.01 6.76 -26.56
CA CYS A 152 -12.58 6.75 -26.23
C CYS A 152 -11.99 5.39 -26.61
N SER A 153 -11.34 5.34 -27.76
CA SER A 153 -10.45 4.28 -28.19
C SER A 153 -9.06 4.38 -27.53
N ASP A 154 -8.98 4.81 -26.26
CA ASP A 154 -7.74 5.32 -25.66
C ASP A 154 -7.23 4.50 -24.46
N GLN A 155 -5.92 4.24 -24.50
CA GLN A 155 -5.01 3.63 -23.52
C GLN A 155 -5.39 3.83 -22.02
N THR A 156 -6.04 4.94 -21.67
CA THR A 156 -6.53 5.30 -20.34
C THR A 156 -7.52 4.29 -19.74
N CYS A 157 -8.40 3.68 -20.54
CA CYS A 157 -9.37 2.68 -20.08
C CYS A 157 -8.71 1.35 -19.66
N ILE A 158 -7.61 0.97 -20.31
CA ILE A 158 -6.85 -0.25 -19.98
C ILE A 158 -6.09 -0.06 -18.65
N TYR A 159 -5.45 1.10 -18.48
CA TYR A 159 -4.74 1.42 -17.23
C TYR A 159 -5.66 1.49 -16.03
N SER A 160 -6.90 1.96 -16.21
CA SER A 160 -7.85 2.04 -15.11
C SER A 160 -8.25 0.65 -14.60
N VAL A 161 -8.50 -0.29 -15.51
CA VAL A 161 -8.81 -1.70 -15.16
C VAL A 161 -7.62 -2.38 -14.48
N TYR A 162 -6.41 -2.17 -15.01
CA TYR A 162 -5.19 -2.72 -14.40
C TYR A 162 -5.00 -2.25 -12.96
N VAL A 163 -5.24 -0.96 -12.69
CA VAL A 163 -5.12 -0.39 -11.34
C VAL A 163 -6.13 -1.01 -10.36
N GLN A 164 -7.36 -1.30 -10.80
CA GLN A 164 -8.36 -1.98 -9.95
C GLN A 164 -7.90 -3.39 -9.56
N VAL A 165 -7.37 -4.14 -10.51
CA VAL A 165 -6.83 -5.49 -10.27
C VAL A 165 -5.62 -5.41 -9.34
N ALA A 166 -4.65 -4.53 -9.63
CA ALA A 166 -3.45 -4.36 -8.80
C ALA A 166 -3.77 -3.94 -7.35
N ALA A 167 -4.73 -3.03 -7.18
CA ALA A 167 -5.22 -2.64 -5.85
C ALA A 167 -5.90 -3.82 -5.12
N SER A 168 -6.73 -4.60 -5.83
CA SER A 168 -7.40 -5.77 -5.24
C SER A 168 -6.41 -6.88 -4.85
N GLU A 169 -5.37 -7.11 -5.66
CA GLU A 169 -4.28 -8.02 -5.33
C GLU A 169 -3.49 -7.54 -4.11
N CYS A 170 -3.19 -6.24 -4.03
CA CYS A 170 -2.52 -5.65 -2.88
C CYS A 170 -3.36 -5.83 -1.60
N LEU A 171 -4.67 -5.59 -1.68
CA LEU A 171 -5.59 -5.81 -0.56
C LEU A 171 -5.61 -7.28 -0.14
N GLN A 172 -5.56 -8.20 -1.10
CA GLN A 172 -5.53 -9.63 -0.80
C GLN A 172 -4.26 -10.04 -0.06
N GLU A 173 -3.08 -9.53 -0.45
CA GLU A 173 -1.83 -9.83 0.27
C GLU A 173 -1.83 -9.27 1.70
N LEU A 174 -2.37 -8.07 1.90
CA LEU A 174 -2.58 -7.51 3.24
C LEU A 174 -3.54 -8.38 4.07
N THR A 175 -4.64 -8.85 3.46
CA THR A 175 -5.65 -9.67 4.14
C THR A 175 -5.10 -11.07 4.49
N LYS A 176 -4.32 -11.69 3.61
CA LYS A 176 -3.64 -12.96 3.88
C LYS A 176 -2.69 -12.83 5.05
N LEU A 177 -1.81 -11.81 5.02
CA LEU A 177 -0.86 -11.56 6.11
C LEU A 177 -1.56 -11.35 7.45
N TYR A 178 -2.68 -10.61 7.46
CA TYR A 178 -3.49 -10.41 8.65
C TYR A 178 -4.16 -11.70 9.14
N SER A 179 -4.63 -12.54 8.22
CA SER A 179 -5.32 -13.80 8.53
C SER A 179 -4.39 -14.89 9.06
N ASP A 180 -3.09 -14.78 8.78
CA ASP A 180 -2.05 -15.68 9.27
C ASP A 180 -1.63 -15.38 10.73
N LEU A 181 -2.19 -14.35 11.38
CA LEU A 181 -1.89 -14.02 12.77
C LEU A 181 -2.40 -15.11 13.75
N PRO A 182 -1.55 -15.69 14.61
CA PRO A 182 -1.91 -16.84 15.46
C PRO A 182 -2.91 -16.57 16.59
N GLU A 183 -2.88 -15.41 17.27
CA GLU A 183 -3.47 -15.31 18.63
C GLU A 183 -4.01 -13.92 19.03
N VAL A 184 -4.11 -12.95 18.12
CA VAL A 184 -4.62 -11.63 18.52
C VAL A 184 -6.16 -11.66 18.56
N PRO A 185 -6.82 -11.11 19.60
CA PRO A 185 -8.27 -10.86 19.57
C PRO A 185 -8.56 -9.89 18.43
N ILE A 186 -8.95 -10.45 17.30
CA ILE A 186 -9.19 -9.68 16.08
C ILE A 186 -10.51 -8.95 16.25
N SER A 187 -10.41 -7.65 16.53
CA SER A 187 -11.57 -6.76 16.51
C SER A 187 -12.19 -6.75 15.13
N LYS A 188 -13.52 -6.57 15.08
CA LYS A 188 -14.28 -6.35 13.84
C LYS A 188 -13.53 -5.39 12.91
N VAL A 189 -13.30 -5.82 11.66
CA VAL A 189 -12.55 -5.04 10.69
C VAL A 189 -13.39 -3.82 10.26
N PRO A 190 -12.90 -2.58 10.48
CA PRO A 190 -13.74 -1.38 10.40
C PRO A 190 -14.24 -1.08 8.98
N PHE A 191 -13.44 -1.42 7.96
CA PHE A 191 -13.74 -1.15 6.55
C PHE A 191 -14.48 -2.30 5.84
N LYS A 192 -14.88 -3.36 6.56
CA LYS A 192 -15.55 -4.53 5.96
C LYS A 192 -16.82 -4.17 5.19
N SER A 193 -17.64 -3.25 5.73
CA SER A 193 -18.86 -2.78 5.05
C SER A 193 -18.57 -1.99 3.78
N GLU A 194 -17.50 -1.19 3.78
CA GLU A 194 -17.06 -0.43 2.60
C GLU A 194 -16.57 -1.38 1.50
N LEU A 195 -15.81 -2.42 1.89
CA LEU A 195 -15.36 -3.47 0.99
C LEU A 195 -16.53 -4.27 0.40
N LEU A 196 -17.53 -4.63 1.21
CA LEU A 196 -18.75 -5.33 0.77
C LEU A 196 -19.53 -4.50 -0.26
N HIS A 197 -19.82 -3.24 0.08
CA HIS A 197 -20.50 -2.34 -0.84
C HIS A 197 -19.71 -2.20 -2.14
N LYS A 198 -18.38 -2.08 -2.06
CA LYS A 198 -17.53 -1.97 -3.24
C LYS A 198 -17.56 -3.24 -4.08
N TRP A 199 -17.62 -4.42 -3.45
CA TRP A 199 -17.73 -5.71 -4.12
C TRP A 199 -19.04 -5.85 -4.90
N GLU A 200 -20.16 -5.47 -4.29
CA GLU A 200 -21.49 -5.54 -4.93
C GLU A 200 -21.60 -4.72 -6.21
N ILE A 201 -20.85 -3.62 -6.28
CA ILE A 201 -20.91 -2.69 -7.40
C ILE A 201 -19.75 -2.89 -8.39
N GLU A 202 -18.79 -3.78 -8.15
CA GLU A 202 -17.61 -3.95 -9.00
C GLU A 202 -17.92 -4.84 -10.22
N ASN A 203 -17.63 -4.32 -11.42
CA ASN A 203 -17.93 -4.99 -12.69
C ASN A 203 -16.74 -5.76 -13.24
N ASN A 204 -15.52 -5.52 -12.75
CA ASN A 204 -14.35 -6.30 -13.15
C ASN A 204 -14.36 -7.66 -12.43
N GLU A 205 -14.53 -8.75 -13.17
CA GLU A 205 -14.65 -10.11 -12.61
C GLU A 205 -13.43 -10.52 -11.76
N GLN A 206 -12.21 -10.20 -12.21
CA GLN A 206 -10.99 -10.56 -11.50
C GLN A 206 -10.87 -9.81 -10.17
N ALA A 207 -11.06 -8.49 -10.18
CA ALA A 207 -11.06 -7.65 -8.98
C ALA A 207 -12.20 -8.06 -8.03
N ASN A 208 -13.39 -8.33 -8.57
CA ASN A 208 -14.54 -8.80 -7.79
C ASN A 208 -14.24 -10.12 -7.06
N SER A 209 -13.64 -11.09 -7.75
CA SER A 209 -13.21 -12.36 -7.15
C SER A 209 -12.16 -12.18 -6.06
N LEU A 210 -11.15 -11.33 -6.29
CA LEU A 210 -10.14 -11.00 -5.29
C LEU A 210 -10.75 -10.36 -4.04
N MET A 211 -11.65 -9.40 -4.21
CA MET A 211 -12.34 -8.73 -3.10
C MET A 211 -13.26 -9.70 -2.33
N LYS A 212 -13.97 -10.58 -3.03
CA LYS A 212 -14.78 -11.64 -2.41
C LYS A 212 -13.91 -12.52 -1.51
N ASN A 213 -12.76 -12.97 -2.01
CA ASN A 213 -11.82 -13.75 -1.21
C ASN A 213 -11.37 -12.99 0.05
N CYS A 214 -11.14 -11.67 -0.05
CA CYS A 214 -10.79 -10.86 1.13
C CYS A 214 -11.93 -10.82 2.15
N ILE A 215 -13.17 -10.62 1.69
CA ILE A 215 -14.37 -10.62 2.54
C ILE A 215 -14.51 -11.95 3.28
N ASP A 216 -14.34 -13.07 2.57
CA ASP A 216 -14.45 -14.42 3.12
C ASP A 216 -13.34 -14.72 4.15
N MET A 217 -12.11 -14.28 3.87
CA MET A 217 -10.99 -14.36 4.82
C MET A 217 -11.28 -13.56 6.09
N ILE A 218 -11.71 -12.30 5.96
CA ILE A 218 -12.05 -11.43 7.10
C ILE A 218 -13.18 -12.07 7.92
N ALA A 219 -14.22 -12.61 7.28
CA ALA A 219 -15.32 -13.28 7.97
C ALA A 219 -14.85 -14.52 8.75
N THR A 220 -13.96 -15.32 8.15
CA THR A 220 -13.36 -16.50 8.81
C THR A 220 -12.57 -16.09 10.04
N VAL A 221 -11.78 -15.02 9.93
CA VAL A 221 -10.96 -14.50 11.03
C VAL A 221 -11.82 -13.95 12.17
N GLU A 222 -12.85 -13.15 11.86
CA GLU A 222 -13.78 -12.61 12.87
C GLU A 222 -14.53 -13.75 13.60
N GLN A 223 -14.88 -14.83 12.92
CA GLN A 223 -15.52 -16.00 13.55
C GLN A 223 -14.61 -16.76 14.51
N LYS A 224 -13.29 -16.78 14.28
CA LYS A 224 -12.32 -17.40 15.21
C LYS A 224 -12.16 -16.63 16.52
N SER A 225 -12.60 -15.37 16.56
CA SER A 225 -12.49 -14.48 17.72
C SER A 225 -13.71 -14.48 18.65
N LEU A 226 -14.76 -15.24 18.30
CA LEU A 226 -16.00 -15.45 19.06
C LEU A 226 -15.96 -16.76 19.84
#